data_AF-A0A239ST66-F1
#
_entry.id   AF-A0A239ST66-F1
#
_cell.length_a   1.000
_cell.length_b   1.000
_cell.length_c   1.000
_cell.angle_alpha   90.00
_cell.angle_beta   90.00
_cell.angle_gamma   90.00
#
_symmetry.space_group_name_H-M   'P 1'
#
loop_
_entity.id
_entity.type
_entity.pdbx_description
1 polymer ?
#
loop_
_entity_poly.entity_id
_entity_poly.type
_entity_poly.pdbx_seq_one_letter_code
_entity_poly.pdbx_strand_id
1 'polypeptide(L)'
;MGRVIQPYATGFCCAAADGAVAYARIKIFLRSCIAHFRMPLSAPAPRTLRHRRTIAVEAYSREDGLWDIEARLTDHKDRDFALATGLRKEGTPIHELWLRLTIDEDFEVHDAEAVSDWVPYPGICDQIGPEYRQLIGLNLRHGFRRGVRERLGGAAGCTHLTELCSVLPTAAIQAFAGVVIHTPDTAAANDAENSAPPFQLGHCHALRFDGEAVRRFYPRWFNGRANDRANEPTTPVTSEAVRDEASTRKLEPKLPTQQEGNHA
;
A
#
# COMPACT_ATOMS: atom_id res chain seq x y z
N MET A 1 11.95 31.66 -55.74
CA MET A 1 12.69 32.94 -55.62
C MET A 1 13.51 32.86 -54.33
N GLY A 2 14.81 32.54 -54.29
CA GLY A 2 15.87 32.78 -55.27
C GLY A 2 16.68 34.01 -54.83
N ARG A 3 17.66 33.83 -53.94
CA ARG A 3 18.96 34.53 -54.01
C ARG A 3 20.01 33.85 -53.12
N VAL A 4 21.04 33.37 -53.80
CA VAL A 4 22.35 32.94 -53.33
C VAL A 4 23.20 34.17 -53.06
N ILE A 5 24.05 34.16 -52.02
CA ILE A 5 25.35 34.83 -52.06
C ILE A 5 26.40 33.85 -51.48
N GLN A 6 27.47 33.71 -52.26
CA GLN A 6 28.58 32.76 -52.19
C GLN A 6 29.69 33.15 -51.20
N PRO A 7 30.70 32.27 -51.00
CA PRO A 7 31.69 32.31 -49.93
C PRO A 7 33.05 32.91 -50.36
N TYR A 8 33.85 33.33 -49.37
CA TYR A 8 35.31 33.51 -49.40
C TYR A 8 35.77 33.36 -47.93
N ALA A 9 36.88 32.75 -47.54
CA ALA A 9 37.94 32.08 -48.26
C ALA A 9 38.62 31.07 -47.32
N THR A 10 39.26 30.12 -47.97
CA THR A 10 40.25 29.15 -47.52
C THR A 10 41.30 29.69 -46.54
N GLY A 11 41.57 28.91 -45.50
CA GLY A 11 42.82 28.94 -44.74
C GLY A 11 43.24 27.52 -44.42
N PHE A 12 43.92 26.88 -45.37
CA PHE A 12 44.64 25.62 -45.15
C PHE A 12 46.10 25.99 -44.90
N CYS A 13 46.65 25.65 -43.74
CA CYS A 13 48.09 25.54 -43.52
C CYS A 13 48.36 24.35 -42.60
N CYS A 14 48.73 23.26 -43.26
CA CYS A 14 49.73 22.26 -42.93
C CYS A 14 49.92 21.72 -41.50
N ALA A 15 49.92 20.37 -41.50
CA ALA A 15 50.84 19.47 -40.81
C ALA A 15 50.51 19.05 -39.37
N ALA A 16 50.31 17.74 -39.25
CA ALA A 16 50.13 16.99 -38.04
C ALA A 16 51.35 17.11 -37.10
N ALA A 17 51.05 17.27 -35.82
CA ALA A 17 51.91 16.84 -34.72
C ALA A 17 51.00 16.24 -33.63
N ASP A 18 51.55 15.25 -32.94
CA ASP A 18 50.91 14.28 -32.07
C ASP A 18 49.99 14.84 -30.95
N GLY A 19 48.94 14.07 -30.63
CA GLY A 19 48.45 13.97 -29.25
C GLY A 19 47.50 15.05 -28.70
N ALA A 20 46.68 15.71 -29.52
CA ALA A 20 45.70 16.67 -28.99
C ALA A 20 44.42 15.96 -28.49
N VAL A 21 44.31 15.77 -27.17
CA VAL A 21 43.06 15.37 -26.49
C VAL A 21 42.03 16.50 -26.65
N ALA A 22 40.94 16.21 -27.34
CA ALA A 22 39.80 17.13 -27.46
C ALA A 22 38.96 17.07 -26.17
N TYR A 23 38.98 18.13 -25.36
CA TYR A 23 38.08 18.27 -24.22
C TYR A 23 36.77 18.93 -24.66
N ALA A 24 35.66 18.17 -24.60
CA ALA A 24 34.32 18.72 -24.73
C ALA A 24 33.85 19.25 -23.38
N ARG A 25 33.64 20.58 -23.26
CA ARG A 25 32.95 21.18 -22.10
C ARG A 25 31.45 21.09 -22.30
N ILE A 26 30.82 20.07 -21.73
CA ILE A 26 29.36 19.98 -21.66
C ILE A 26 28.89 20.85 -20.48
N LYS A 27 28.21 21.96 -20.77
CA LYS A 27 27.47 22.72 -19.75
C LYS A 27 26.07 22.13 -19.65
N ILE A 28 25.84 21.29 -18.63
CA ILE A 28 24.52 20.79 -18.28
C ILE A 28 23.83 21.87 -17.44
N PHE A 29 22.77 22.47 -17.97
CA PHE A 29 21.85 23.27 -17.17
C PHE A 29 20.73 22.35 -16.66
N LEU A 30 20.89 21.84 -15.44
CA LEU A 30 19.80 21.18 -14.73
C LEU A 30 18.85 22.25 -14.16
N ARG A 31 17.69 22.45 -14.78
CA ARG A 31 16.57 23.10 -14.12
C ARG A 31 15.99 22.12 -13.11
N SER A 32 16.33 22.31 -11.83
CA SER A 32 15.67 21.62 -10.74
C SER A 32 14.25 22.16 -10.60
N CYS A 33 13.28 21.44 -11.17
CA CYS A 33 11.88 21.62 -10.82
C CYS A 33 11.63 20.91 -9.49
N ILE A 34 11.93 21.58 -8.37
CA ILE A 34 11.47 21.10 -7.06
C ILE A 34 9.97 21.35 -7.02
N ALA A 35 9.19 20.34 -7.43
CA ALA A 35 7.78 20.30 -7.12
C ALA A 35 7.66 20.17 -5.59
N HIS A 36 7.32 21.26 -4.91
CA HIS A 36 6.94 21.19 -3.51
C HIS A 36 5.65 20.37 -3.41
N PHE A 37 5.79 19.10 -3.04
CA PHE A 37 4.68 18.25 -2.66
C PHE A 37 4.04 18.86 -1.41
N ARG A 38 3.01 19.68 -1.61
CA ARG A 38 2.23 20.24 -0.53
C ARG A 38 1.30 19.14 -0.04
N MET A 39 1.43 18.71 1.22
CA MET A 39 0.49 17.74 1.77
C MET A 39 -0.94 18.28 1.64
N PRO A 40 -1.91 17.46 1.15
CA PRO A 40 -3.27 17.91 0.88
C PRO A 40 -4.12 18.08 2.16
N LEU A 41 -3.60 17.70 3.32
CA LEU A 41 -4.27 17.87 4.60
C LEU A 41 -4.09 19.29 5.14
N SER A 42 -4.91 19.66 6.14
CA SER A 42 -4.76 20.92 6.86
C SER A 42 -3.37 21.05 7.47
N ALA A 43 -2.94 22.30 7.68
CA ALA A 43 -1.65 22.59 8.29
C ALA A 43 -1.56 21.91 9.67
N PRO A 44 -0.53 21.08 9.92
CA PRO A 44 -0.40 20.40 11.20
C PRO A 44 0.12 21.36 12.28
N ALA A 45 -0.19 21.06 13.53
CA ALA A 45 0.52 21.64 14.68
C ALA A 45 2.02 21.28 14.62
N PRO A 46 2.90 22.07 15.29
CA PRO A 46 4.31 21.73 15.43
C PRO A 46 4.49 20.30 15.98
N ARG A 47 5.33 19.50 15.32
CA ARG A 47 5.51 18.08 15.62
C ARG A 47 6.89 17.59 15.17
N THR A 48 7.34 16.48 15.75
CA THR A 48 8.58 15.78 15.37
C THR A 48 8.22 14.40 14.85
N LEU A 49 8.88 13.95 13.77
CA LEU A 49 8.74 12.58 13.31
C LEU A 49 9.29 11.63 14.39
N ARG A 50 8.60 10.52 14.63
CA ARG A 50 9.00 9.54 15.67
C ARG A 50 9.06 8.12 15.16
N HIS A 51 8.39 7.85 14.06
CA HIS A 51 8.27 6.55 13.41
C HIS A 51 7.81 6.79 11.98
N ARG A 52 8.37 6.03 11.04
CA ARG A 52 7.86 5.94 9.69
C ARG A 52 7.58 4.48 9.41
N ARG A 53 6.32 4.16 9.11
CA ARG A 53 5.92 2.89 8.55
C ARG A 53 5.58 3.07 7.08
N THR A 54 5.99 2.14 6.26
CA THR A 54 5.54 2.00 4.88
C THR A 54 4.99 0.60 4.69
N ILE A 55 3.80 0.50 4.10
CA ILE A 55 3.25 -0.74 3.60
C ILE A 55 3.12 -0.58 2.09
N ALA A 56 3.81 -1.42 1.34
CA ALA A 56 3.70 -1.54 -0.11
C ALA A 56 2.98 -2.83 -0.44
N VAL A 57 2.06 -2.79 -1.40
CA VAL A 57 1.38 -3.99 -1.92
C VAL A 57 1.42 -3.94 -3.44
N GLU A 58 1.89 -5.01 -4.05
CA GLU A 58 2.00 -5.20 -5.49
C GLU A 58 1.23 -6.48 -5.86
N ALA A 59 0.63 -6.48 -7.05
CA ALA A 59 -0.18 -7.60 -7.53
C ALA A 59 0.27 -7.98 -8.94
N TYR A 60 0.51 -9.27 -9.15
CA TYR A 60 1.06 -9.81 -10.39
C TYR A 60 0.18 -10.93 -10.91
N SER A 61 -0.23 -10.87 -12.18
CA SER A 61 -0.83 -12.02 -12.86
C SER A 61 0.27 -12.98 -13.30
N ARG A 62 0.02 -14.29 -13.18
CA ARG A 62 0.96 -15.34 -13.58
C ARG A 62 0.52 -16.01 -14.87
N GLU A 63 1.46 -16.69 -15.53
CA GLU A 63 1.20 -17.43 -16.77
C GLU A 63 0.32 -18.68 -16.56
N ASP A 64 0.26 -19.20 -15.32
CA ASP A 64 -0.56 -20.35 -14.93
C ASP A 64 -1.98 -19.98 -14.51
N GLY A 65 -2.38 -18.71 -14.66
CA GLY A 65 -3.71 -18.21 -14.31
C GLY A 65 -3.89 -17.86 -12.84
N LEU A 66 -2.86 -18.05 -12.00
CA LEU A 66 -2.86 -17.58 -10.61
C LEU A 66 -2.36 -16.12 -10.52
N TRP A 67 -2.46 -15.55 -9.34
CA TRP A 67 -2.00 -14.20 -9.04
C TRP A 67 -1.18 -14.19 -7.76
N ASP A 68 -0.07 -13.45 -7.77
CA ASP A 68 0.70 -13.21 -6.55
C ASP A 68 0.41 -11.80 -6.03
N ILE A 69 0.00 -11.72 -4.76
CA ILE A 69 -0.16 -10.47 -4.02
C ILE A 69 0.99 -10.37 -3.03
N GLU A 70 1.93 -9.49 -3.32
CA GLU A 70 3.13 -9.27 -2.52
C GLU A 70 2.97 -8.03 -1.66
N ALA A 71 3.19 -8.17 -0.36
CA ALA A 71 3.16 -7.06 0.56
C ALA A 71 4.45 -6.97 1.35
N ARG A 72 4.91 -5.73 1.54
CA ARG A 72 6.07 -5.40 2.36
C ARG A 72 5.73 -4.36 3.39
N LEU A 73 6.14 -4.61 4.63
CA LEU A 73 6.14 -3.63 5.71
C LEU A 73 7.56 -3.23 6.04
N THR A 74 7.85 -1.93 6.01
CA THR A 74 9.10 -1.37 6.56
C THR A 74 8.82 -0.36 7.64
N ASP A 75 9.57 -0.47 8.73
CA ASP A 75 9.54 0.45 9.86
C ASP A 75 10.89 1.12 10.04
N HIS A 76 10.94 2.44 10.10
CA HIS A 76 12.17 3.21 10.33
C HIS A 76 12.01 4.23 11.46
N LYS A 77 13.14 4.55 12.08
CA LYS A 77 13.30 5.72 12.96
C LYS A 77 14.18 6.74 12.26
N ASP A 78 13.87 8.01 12.49
CA ASP A 78 14.64 9.19 12.05
C ASP A 78 15.79 9.52 13.02
N ARG A 79 16.27 8.50 13.73
CA ARG A 79 17.34 8.59 14.71
C ARG A 79 17.87 7.20 15.01
N ASP A 80 19.06 7.15 15.58
CA ASP A 80 19.58 5.96 16.23
C ASP A 80 18.58 5.46 17.31
N PHE A 81 18.29 4.16 17.27
CA PHE A 81 17.32 3.52 18.14
C PHE A 81 17.97 2.36 18.89
N ALA A 82 18.01 2.47 20.21
CA ALA A 82 18.52 1.40 21.06
C ALA A 82 17.46 0.30 21.18
N LEU A 83 17.83 -0.91 20.75
CA LEU A 83 17.09 -2.15 20.95
C LEU A 83 17.80 -2.99 22.02
N ALA A 84 17.10 -3.97 22.59
CA ALA A 84 17.72 -4.97 23.47
C ALA A 84 18.87 -5.72 22.77
N THR A 85 18.79 -5.87 21.45
CA THR A 85 19.78 -6.54 20.60
C THR A 85 20.90 -5.61 20.10
N GLY A 86 20.90 -4.34 20.51
CA GLY A 86 21.93 -3.36 20.17
C GLY A 86 21.40 -2.10 19.50
N LEU A 87 22.31 -1.27 19.02
CA LEU A 87 21.96 0.01 18.39
C LEU A 87 21.56 -0.18 16.93
N ARG A 88 20.33 0.19 16.57
CA ARG A 88 19.91 0.33 15.18
C ARG A 88 20.23 1.76 14.72
N LYS A 89 21.02 1.89 13.66
CA LYS A 89 21.39 3.20 13.12
C LYS A 89 20.22 3.86 12.38
N GLU A 90 20.20 5.19 12.41
CA GLU A 90 19.29 5.95 11.56
C GLU A 90 19.38 5.47 10.10
N GLY A 91 18.22 5.33 9.45
CA GLY A 91 18.12 4.84 8.08
C GLY A 91 18.08 3.32 7.96
N THR A 92 18.52 2.55 8.96
CA THR A 92 18.32 1.09 8.97
C THR A 92 16.88 0.75 9.38
N PRO A 93 16.16 -0.13 8.66
CA PRO A 93 14.83 -0.58 9.07
C PRO A 93 14.90 -1.21 10.47
N ILE A 94 13.86 -1.07 11.29
CA ILE A 94 13.62 -1.90 12.48
C ILE A 94 12.98 -3.22 12.05
N HIS A 95 11.91 -3.10 11.26
CA HIS A 95 11.21 -4.20 10.60
C HIS A 95 11.34 -4.03 9.09
N GLU A 96 11.61 -5.13 8.40
CA GLU A 96 11.42 -5.26 6.95
C GLU A 96 10.93 -6.69 6.71
N LEU A 97 9.64 -6.78 6.44
CA LEU A 97 8.90 -8.05 6.44
C LEU A 97 8.12 -8.16 5.15
N TRP A 98 8.09 -9.37 4.61
CA TRP A 98 7.46 -9.71 3.34
C TRP A 98 6.40 -10.79 3.56
N LEU A 99 5.29 -10.65 2.84
CA LEU A 99 4.23 -11.65 2.76
C LEU A 99 3.78 -11.73 1.30
N ARG A 100 3.86 -12.92 0.70
CA ARG A 100 3.27 -13.22 -0.62
C ARG A 100 2.11 -14.18 -0.44
N LEU A 101 0.96 -13.87 -1.04
CA LEU A 101 -0.13 -14.81 -1.23
C LEU A 101 -0.28 -15.13 -2.71
N THR A 102 -0.36 -16.41 -3.05
CA THR A 102 -0.81 -16.86 -4.37
C THR A 102 -2.31 -17.13 -4.30
N ILE A 103 -3.09 -16.47 -5.16
CA ILE A 103 -4.54 -16.59 -5.22
C ILE A 103 -5.04 -16.95 -6.62
N ASP A 104 -6.23 -17.52 -6.71
CA ASP A 104 -6.97 -17.65 -7.97
C ASP A 104 -7.94 -16.48 -8.22
N GLU A 105 -8.66 -16.55 -9.33
CA GLU A 105 -9.68 -15.56 -9.71
C GLU A 105 -10.89 -15.50 -8.76
N ASP A 106 -11.11 -16.57 -7.98
CA ASP A 106 -12.12 -16.67 -6.93
C ASP A 106 -11.63 -16.14 -5.57
N PHE A 107 -10.40 -15.61 -5.51
CA PHE A 107 -9.75 -15.04 -4.31
C PHE A 107 -9.36 -16.09 -3.26
N GLU A 108 -9.32 -17.37 -3.59
CA GLU A 108 -8.84 -18.43 -2.70
C GLU A 108 -7.31 -18.44 -2.63
N VAL A 109 -6.76 -18.57 -1.42
CA VAL A 109 -5.30 -18.64 -1.20
C VAL A 109 -4.82 -20.06 -1.45
N HIS A 110 -4.02 -20.23 -2.51
CA HIS A 110 -3.38 -21.49 -2.90
C HIS A 110 -2.01 -21.67 -2.24
N ASP A 111 -1.28 -20.58 -2.03
CA ASP A 111 0.01 -20.61 -1.32
C ASP A 111 0.25 -19.32 -0.53
N ALA A 112 1.11 -19.42 0.49
CA ALA A 112 1.51 -18.29 1.31
C ALA A 112 2.96 -18.44 1.77
N GLU A 113 3.74 -17.37 1.62
CA GLU A 113 5.14 -17.29 2.04
C GLU A 113 5.39 -16.00 2.81
N ALA A 114 6.11 -16.09 3.92
CA ALA A 114 6.51 -14.93 4.71
C ALA A 114 7.98 -15.01 5.11
N VAL A 115 8.68 -13.88 4.97
CA VAL A 115 10.11 -13.73 5.31
C VAL A 115 10.33 -12.42 6.04
N SER A 116 11.32 -12.40 6.94
CA SER A 116 11.67 -11.24 7.75
C SER A 116 13.16 -10.90 7.58
N ASP A 117 13.47 -9.85 6.83
CA ASP A 117 14.86 -9.43 6.56
C ASP A 117 15.43 -8.61 7.71
N TRP A 118 14.59 -7.76 8.32
CA TRP A 118 14.95 -6.97 9.48
C TRP A 118 13.94 -7.19 10.61
N VAL A 119 14.46 -7.52 11.79
CA VAL A 119 13.68 -7.74 13.01
C VAL A 119 14.37 -7.16 14.24
N PRO A 120 13.63 -6.86 15.32
CA PRO A 120 14.21 -6.45 16.59
C PRO A 120 14.86 -7.60 17.36
N TYR A 121 14.40 -8.84 17.16
CA TYR A 121 14.93 -10.05 17.83
C TYR A 121 15.35 -11.10 16.79
N PRO A 122 16.55 -10.98 16.19
CA PRO A 122 17.06 -11.93 15.20
C PRO A 122 17.24 -13.33 15.76
N GLY A 123 16.97 -14.35 14.95
CA GLY A 123 16.91 -15.75 15.36
C GLY A 123 15.67 -16.09 16.20
N ILE A 124 14.68 -15.20 16.31
CA ILE A 124 13.43 -15.42 17.07
C ILE A 124 12.23 -14.95 16.25
N CYS A 125 12.16 -13.66 15.91
CA CYS A 125 11.04 -13.11 15.14
C CYS A 125 10.96 -13.69 13.72
N ASP A 126 12.10 -13.90 13.10
CA ASP A 126 12.30 -14.43 11.75
C ASP A 126 11.94 -15.92 11.62
N GLN A 127 11.72 -16.62 12.75
CA GLN A 127 11.30 -18.03 12.73
C GLN A 127 9.80 -18.22 12.46
N ILE A 128 8.98 -17.17 12.57
CA ILE A 128 7.51 -17.28 12.45
C ILE A 128 7.03 -17.46 11.00
N GLY A 129 7.89 -17.21 10.00
CA GLY A 129 7.52 -17.22 8.58
C GLY A 129 6.72 -18.46 8.14
N PRO A 130 7.14 -19.70 8.47
CA PRO A 130 6.42 -20.92 8.13
C PRO A 130 4.98 -20.99 8.65
N GLU A 131 4.66 -20.36 9.78
CA GLU A 131 3.28 -20.36 10.33
C GLU A 131 2.28 -19.66 9.42
N TYR A 132 2.74 -18.73 8.57
CA TYR A 132 1.86 -18.02 7.63
C TYR A 132 1.33 -18.91 6.51
N ARG A 133 1.84 -20.14 6.34
CA ARG A 133 1.21 -21.16 5.49
C ARG A 133 -0.20 -21.53 5.95
N GLN A 134 -0.55 -21.26 7.21
CA GLN A 134 -1.91 -21.40 7.71
C GLN A 134 -2.91 -20.47 7.01
N LEU A 135 -2.47 -19.50 6.19
CA LEU A 135 -3.37 -18.68 5.37
C LEU A 135 -3.95 -19.43 4.15
N ILE A 136 -3.36 -20.55 3.75
CA ILE A 136 -3.85 -21.39 2.65
C ILE A 136 -5.29 -21.85 2.92
N GLY A 137 -6.12 -21.81 1.89
CA GLY A 137 -7.55 -22.11 1.95
C GLY A 137 -8.41 -21.03 2.61
N LEU A 138 -7.84 -19.88 3.01
CA LEU A 138 -8.66 -18.69 3.26
C LEU A 138 -9.05 -18.06 1.93
N ASN A 139 -10.14 -17.29 1.94
CA ASN A 139 -10.58 -16.52 0.79
C ASN A 139 -10.52 -15.02 1.10
N LEU A 140 -9.85 -14.23 0.24
CA LEU A 140 -9.64 -12.80 0.48
C LEU A 140 -10.95 -12.00 0.51
N ARG A 141 -12.01 -12.45 -0.17
CA ARG A 141 -13.33 -11.81 -0.14
C ARG A 141 -14.19 -12.29 1.03
N HIS A 142 -14.11 -13.57 1.37
CA HIS A 142 -15.04 -14.21 2.29
C HIS A 142 -14.39 -14.52 3.63
N GLY A 143 -14.55 -13.61 4.60
CA GLY A 143 -14.16 -13.86 5.98
C GLY A 143 -12.65 -13.85 6.25
N PHE A 144 -11.82 -13.45 5.29
CA PHE A 144 -10.35 -13.45 5.38
C PHE A 144 -9.82 -12.94 6.72
N ARG A 145 -10.19 -11.70 7.10
CA ARG A 145 -9.69 -11.05 8.32
C ARG A 145 -10.08 -11.80 9.59
N ARG A 146 -11.24 -12.46 9.61
CA ARG A 146 -11.66 -13.29 10.74
C ARG A 146 -10.81 -14.57 10.78
N GLY A 147 -10.65 -15.25 9.65
CA GLY A 147 -9.82 -16.46 9.56
C GLY A 147 -8.36 -16.21 9.92
N VAL A 148 -7.79 -15.08 9.49
CA VAL A 148 -6.44 -14.64 9.90
C VAL A 148 -6.35 -14.52 11.42
N ARG A 149 -7.33 -13.88 12.06
CA ARG A 149 -7.34 -13.70 13.51
C ARG A 149 -7.49 -15.01 14.26
N GLU A 150 -8.30 -15.94 13.74
CA GLU A 150 -8.50 -17.27 14.33
C GLU A 150 -7.23 -18.13 14.28
N ARG A 151 -6.44 -18.02 13.20
CA ARG A 151 -5.24 -18.84 12.97
C ARG A 151 -3.95 -18.23 13.53
N LEU A 152 -3.79 -16.91 13.38
CA LEU A 152 -2.54 -16.17 13.61
C LEU A 152 -2.72 -14.99 14.58
N GLY A 153 -3.77 -15.02 15.40
CA GLY A 153 -4.04 -14.00 16.40
C GLY A 153 -3.12 -14.11 17.62
N GLY A 154 -2.76 -12.97 18.21
CA GLY A 154 -1.92 -12.93 19.42
C GLY A 154 -0.53 -13.54 19.17
N ALA A 155 -0.07 -14.38 20.09
CA ALA A 155 1.26 -14.99 20.04
C ALA A 155 1.41 -16.09 18.96
N ALA A 156 0.32 -16.52 18.31
CA ALA A 156 0.37 -17.49 17.22
C ALA A 156 0.87 -16.88 15.90
N GLY A 157 0.94 -15.55 15.81
CA GLY A 157 1.47 -14.85 14.65
C GLY A 157 2.37 -13.68 15.05
N CYS A 158 2.91 -13.00 14.04
CA CYS A 158 3.60 -11.74 14.23
C CYS A 158 2.61 -10.59 14.01
N THR A 159 2.53 -9.64 14.95
CA THR A 159 1.67 -8.45 14.82
C THR A 159 1.80 -7.79 13.45
N HIS A 160 3.04 -7.64 12.96
CA HIS A 160 3.35 -6.93 11.72
C HIS A 160 2.96 -7.68 10.44
N LEU A 161 3.25 -8.99 10.36
CA LEU A 161 2.83 -9.80 9.21
C LEU A 161 1.30 -10.00 9.20
N THR A 162 0.68 -10.11 10.38
CA THR A 162 -0.78 -10.17 10.52
C THR A 162 -1.44 -8.83 10.17
N GLU A 163 -0.78 -7.69 10.41
CA GLU A 163 -1.22 -6.38 9.92
C GLU A 163 -1.22 -6.31 8.39
N LEU A 164 -0.18 -6.81 7.72
CA LEU A 164 -0.13 -6.85 6.25
C LEU A 164 -1.35 -7.55 5.66
N CYS A 165 -1.80 -8.65 6.26
CA CYS A 165 -3.01 -9.37 5.85
C CYS A 165 -4.27 -8.47 5.77
N SER A 166 -4.33 -7.39 6.56
CA SER A 166 -5.51 -6.54 6.62
C SER A 166 -5.71 -5.69 5.36
N VAL A 167 -4.65 -5.41 4.58
CA VAL A 167 -4.73 -4.58 3.37
C VAL A 167 -4.83 -5.40 2.07
N LEU A 168 -4.47 -6.68 2.10
CA LEU A 168 -4.45 -7.55 0.91
C LEU A 168 -5.81 -7.69 0.22
N PRO A 169 -6.95 -7.90 0.93
CA PRO A 169 -8.24 -8.07 0.27
C PRO A 169 -8.61 -6.93 -0.66
N THR A 170 -8.43 -5.69 -0.20
CA THR A 170 -8.76 -4.51 -0.99
C THR A 170 -7.77 -4.29 -2.12
N ALA A 171 -6.49 -4.57 -1.92
CA ALA A 171 -5.48 -4.47 -2.98
C ALA A 171 -5.76 -5.49 -4.11
N ALA A 172 -6.06 -6.75 -3.77
CA ALA A 172 -6.43 -7.78 -4.74
C ALA A 172 -7.70 -7.41 -5.52
N ILE A 173 -8.76 -6.93 -4.83
CA ILE A 173 -9.99 -6.50 -5.50
C ILE A 173 -9.72 -5.37 -6.50
N GLN A 174 -8.86 -4.41 -6.15
CA GLN A 174 -8.50 -3.31 -7.06
C GLN A 174 -7.63 -3.78 -8.21
N ALA A 175 -6.72 -4.74 -8.00
CA ALA A 175 -5.92 -5.34 -9.06
C ALA A 175 -6.76 -6.12 -10.07
N PHE A 176 -7.83 -6.79 -9.60
CA PHE A 176 -8.74 -7.56 -10.45
C PHE A 176 -9.74 -6.68 -11.21
N ALA A 177 -9.96 -5.44 -10.78
CA ALA A 177 -10.93 -4.54 -11.40
C ALA A 177 -10.56 -4.27 -12.88
N GLY A 178 -11.48 -4.59 -13.79
CA GLY A 178 -11.27 -4.42 -15.23
C GLY A 178 -10.52 -5.55 -15.93
N VAL A 179 -9.94 -6.50 -15.19
CA VAL A 179 -9.24 -7.68 -15.74
C VAL A 179 -10.02 -8.96 -15.47
N VAL A 180 -10.29 -9.25 -14.19
CA VAL A 180 -11.06 -10.43 -13.75
C VAL A 180 -12.49 -10.02 -13.37
N ILE A 181 -12.61 -8.90 -12.65
CA ILE A 181 -13.90 -8.32 -12.30
C ILE A 181 -14.32 -7.37 -13.42
N HIS A 182 -15.21 -7.84 -14.29
CA HIS A 182 -15.84 -6.99 -15.29
C HIS A 182 -17.08 -6.31 -14.71
N THR A 183 -17.16 -4.99 -14.84
CA THR A 183 -18.31 -4.19 -14.44
C THR A 183 -19.03 -3.71 -15.70
N PRO A 184 -20.06 -4.43 -16.19
CA PRO A 184 -20.76 -4.06 -17.40
C PRO A 184 -21.69 -2.87 -17.12
N ASP A 185 -21.22 -1.63 -17.32
CA ASP A 185 -22.07 -0.45 -17.11
C ASP A 185 -21.75 0.73 -18.06
N THR A 186 -21.56 0.42 -19.34
CA THR A 186 -21.76 1.40 -20.41
C THR A 186 -22.91 0.96 -21.30
N ALA A 187 -24.15 1.24 -20.90
CA ALA A 187 -25.38 1.32 -21.73
C ALA A 187 -25.69 0.21 -22.77
N ALA A 188 -24.90 -0.86 -22.84
CA ALA A 188 -24.89 -1.83 -23.94
C ALA A 188 -25.21 -3.27 -23.50
N ALA A 189 -25.30 -3.53 -22.19
CA ALA A 189 -25.79 -4.82 -21.70
C ALA A 189 -27.32 -4.81 -21.69
N ASN A 190 -27.91 -5.12 -22.86
CA ASN A 190 -29.34 -5.44 -23.02
C ASN A 190 -29.70 -6.82 -22.43
N ASP A 191 -28.90 -7.34 -21.50
CA ASP A 191 -29.09 -8.66 -20.96
C ASP A 191 -29.95 -8.58 -19.71
N ALA A 192 -31.21 -9.00 -19.88
CA ALA A 192 -32.21 -9.16 -18.85
C ALA A 192 -31.83 -10.18 -17.76
N GLU A 193 -30.68 -10.85 -17.87
CA GLU A 193 -30.24 -11.91 -16.96
C GLU A 193 -29.48 -11.40 -15.72
N ASN A 194 -28.77 -10.26 -15.79
CA ASN A 194 -28.06 -9.75 -14.62
C ASN A 194 -28.96 -8.84 -13.78
N SER A 195 -29.66 -9.45 -12.81
CA SER A 195 -30.53 -8.76 -11.85
C SER A 195 -29.79 -8.20 -10.62
N ALA A 196 -28.52 -8.54 -10.43
CA ALA A 196 -27.72 -8.11 -9.29
C ALA A 196 -26.82 -6.89 -9.63
N PRO A 197 -26.67 -5.92 -8.71
CA PRO A 197 -25.78 -4.78 -8.92
C PRO A 197 -24.31 -5.22 -8.95
N PRO A 198 -23.43 -4.47 -9.66
CA PRO A 198 -21.99 -4.69 -9.58
C PRO A 198 -21.48 -4.67 -8.14
N PHE A 199 -20.58 -5.59 -7.79
CA PHE A 199 -20.07 -5.80 -6.42
C PHE A 199 -19.48 -4.53 -5.77
N GLN A 200 -18.98 -3.58 -6.56
CA GLN A 200 -18.42 -2.33 -6.04
C GLN A 200 -19.46 -1.35 -5.49
N LEU A 201 -20.74 -1.48 -5.88
CA LEU A 201 -21.81 -0.59 -5.43
C LEU A 201 -22.21 -0.91 -3.98
N GLY A 202 -22.34 0.12 -3.14
CA GLY A 202 -22.60 0.01 -1.71
C GLY A 202 -21.36 -0.20 -0.82
N HIS A 203 -20.18 -0.44 -1.41
CA HIS A 203 -18.97 -0.80 -0.64
C HIS A 203 -17.98 0.35 -0.42
N CYS A 204 -18.25 1.54 -0.95
CA CYS A 204 -17.48 2.74 -0.64
C CYS A 204 -18.37 3.99 -0.63
N HIS A 205 -17.87 5.06 -0.03
CA HIS A 205 -18.61 6.32 0.10
C HIS A 205 -19.12 6.86 -1.24
N ALA A 206 -18.27 6.83 -2.28
CA ALA A 206 -18.63 7.34 -3.60
C ALA A 206 -19.69 6.47 -4.31
N LEU A 207 -19.63 5.15 -4.12
CA LEU A 207 -20.48 4.17 -4.81
C LEU A 207 -21.69 3.73 -3.97
N ARG A 208 -22.10 4.52 -2.98
CA ARG A 208 -23.37 4.34 -2.26
C ARG A 208 -24.54 4.37 -3.25
N PHE A 209 -25.53 3.48 -3.09
CA PHE A 209 -26.62 3.35 -4.07
C PHE A 209 -27.51 4.62 -4.23
N ASP A 210 -27.54 5.48 -3.21
CA ASP A 210 -28.23 6.78 -3.23
C ASP A 210 -27.27 7.94 -3.58
N GLY A 211 -26.02 7.64 -3.94
CA GLY A 211 -24.94 8.59 -4.15
C GLY A 211 -24.92 9.17 -5.56
N GLU A 212 -24.36 10.37 -5.69
CA GLU A 212 -24.25 11.11 -6.95
C GLU A 212 -23.45 10.35 -8.03
N ALA A 213 -22.41 9.60 -7.64
CA ALA A 213 -21.64 8.81 -8.60
C ALA A 213 -22.49 7.67 -9.17
N VAL A 214 -23.28 6.97 -8.34
CA VAL A 214 -24.20 5.93 -8.82
C VAL A 214 -25.29 6.55 -9.70
N ARG A 215 -25.87 7.68 -9.30
CA ARG A 215 -26.86 8.40 -10.12
C ARG A 215 -26.35 8.72 -11.52
N ARG A 216 -25.08 9.13 -11.65
CA ARG A 216 -24.49 9.60 -12.90
C ARG A 216 -23.92 8.48 -13.76
N PHE A 217 -23.22 7.52 -13.15
CA PHE A 217 -22.44 6.51 -13.87
C PHE A 217 -23.09 5.12 -13.84
N TYR A 218 -24.03 4.87 -12.92
CA TYR A 218 -24.73 3.59 -12.73
C TYR A 218 -26.25 3.81 -12.58
N PRO A 219 -26.92 4.60 -13.45
CA PRO A 219 -28.27 5.09 -13.21
C PRO A 219 -29.33 3.98 -13.05
N ARG A 220 -29.07 2.78 -13.62
CA ARG A 220 -29.92 1.58 -13.43
C ARG A 220 -30.04 1.16 -11.96
N TRP A 221 -28.99 1.39 -11.17
CA TRP A 221 -28.87 0.93 -9.79
C TRP A 221 -29.14 2.05 -8.77
N PHE A 222 -29.35 3.28 -9.22
CA PHE A 222 -29.62 4.42 -8.35
C PHE A 222 -30.99 4.29 -7.68
N ASN A 223 -31.03 4.31 -6.35
CA ASN A 223 -32.27 4.21 -5.57
C ASN A 223 -33.16 2.99 -5.89
N GLY A 224 -32.56 1.89 -6.35
CA GLY A 224 -33.26 0.63 -6.60
C GLY A 224 -33.60 -0.13 -5.30
N ARG A 225 -34.51 -1.12 -5.38
CA ARG A 225 -34.94 -1.96 -4.23
C ARG A 225 -33.82 -2.69 -3.46
N ALA A 226 -32.58 -2.70 -3.95
CA ALA A 226 -31.40 -3.20 -3.25
C ALA A 226 -30.82 -2.23 -2.20
N ASN A 227 -31.37 -1.01 -2.12
CA ASN A 227 -30.91 0.10 -1.27
C ASN A 227 -30.89 -0.18 0.24
N ASP A 228 -31.86 -0.94 0.75
CA ASP A 228 -32.26 -0.81 2.16
C ASP A 228 -31.31 -1.50 3.16
N ARG A 229 -30.46 -2.44 2.70
CA ARG A 229 -29.51 -3.16 3.57
C ARG A 229 -28.04 -2.81 3.36
N ALA A 230 -27.68 -2.26 2.20
CA ALA A 230 -26.29 -2.01 1.83
C ALA A 230 -25.77 -0.63 2.28
N ASN A 231 -26.66 0.33 2.57
CA ASN A 231 -26.28 1.68 2.99
C ASN A 231 -26.20 1.85 4.52
N GLU A 232 -26.56 0.84 5.32
CA GLU A 232 -26.38 0.91 6.77
C GLU A 232 -24.89 0.78 7.12
N PRO A 233 -24.34 1.67 7.96
CA PRO A 233 -23.01 1.47 8.52
C PRO A 233 -22.98 0.12 9.24
N THR A 234 -22.04 -0.75 8.88
CA THR A 234 -21.78 -1.98 9.65
C THR A 234 -21.07 -1.62 10.95
N THR A 235 -21.83 -1.06 11.89
CA THR A 235 -21.38 -0.94 13.28
C THR A 235 -21.27 -2.34 13.88
N PRO A 236 -20.10 -2.74 14.41
CA PRO A 236 -20.03 -3.92 15.26
C PRO A 236 -20.86 -3.62 16.52
N VAL A 237 -21.85 -4.47 16.79
CA VAL A 237 -22.61 -4.42 18.05
C VAL A 237 -21.66 -4.82 19.17
N THR A 238 -21.10 -3.87 19.89
CA THR A 238 -20.52 -4.09 21.21
C THR A 238 -21.57 -3.72 22.25
N SER A 239 -22.13 -4.74 22.89
CA SER A 239 -22.92 -4.58 24.11
C SER A 239 -22.00 -4.36 25.31
N GLU A 240 -22.47 -3.50 26.23
CA GLU A 240 -21.99 -3.29 27.62
C GLU A 240 -20.72 -2.44 27.79
N ALA A 241 -20.57 -1.53 28.76
CA ALA A 241 -21.41 -1.07 29.86
C ALA A 241 -20.90 0.31 30.35
N VAL A 242 -21.80 1.04 31.02
CA VAL A 242 -21.58 2.28 31.76
C VAL A 242 -20.50 2.12 32.84
N ARG A 243 -19.61 3.10 32.99
CA ARG A 243 -19.01 3.51 34.28
C ARG A 243 -18.46 4.95 34.23
N ASP A 244 -18.74 5.65 35.32
CA ASP A 244 -18.59 7.08 35.57
C ASP A 244 -17.17 7.56 35.88
N GLU A 245 -17.03 8.88 35.64
CA GLU A 245 -16.20 9.92 36.28
C GLU A 245 -14.66 9.86 36.39
N ALA A 246 -14.06 10.84 35.67
CA ALA A 246 -13.14 11.89 36.13
C ALA A 246 -11.86 11.55 36.93
N SER A 247 -10.70 11.78 36.28
CA SER A 247 -9.54 12.40 36.95
C SER A 247 -8.59 13.05 35.94
N THR A 248 -8.60 14.38 35.87
CA THR A 248 -7.62 15.17 35.13
C THR A 248 -6.33 15.31 35.94
N ARG A 249 -5.34 14.46 35.65
CA ARG A 249 -3.94 14.71 36.04
C ARG A 249 -3.15 15.23 34.84
N LYS A 250 -2.58 16.43 34.99
CA LYS A 250 -1.58 16.98 34.07
C LYS A 250 -0.39 16.03 34.00
N LEU A 251 -0.06 15.53 32.81
CA LEU A 251 1.15 14.79 32.52
C LEU A 251 2.30 15.77 32.27
N GLU A 252 3.30 15.76 33.14
CA GLU A 252 4.62 16.32 32.85
C GLU A 252 5.41 15.35 31.94
N PRO A 253 6.28 15.86 31.05
CA PRO A 253 7.02 15.01 30.11
C PRO A 253 8.08 14.19 30.85
N LYS A 254 7.81 12.89 31.00
CA LYS A 254 8.81 11.89 31.43
C LYS A 254 9.76 11.61 30.27
N LEU A 255 11.08 11.69 30.50
CA LEU A 255 12.06 11.15 29.57
C LEU A 255 11.79 9.65 29.36
N PRO A 256 11.84 9.12 28.12
CA PRO A 256 11.55 7.72 27.88
C PRO A 256 12.62 6.85 28.56
N THR A 257 12.16 6.03 29.49
CA THR A 257 12.96 4.96 30.11
C THR A 257 12.89 3.71 29.23
N GLN A 258 13.96 2.92 29.28
CA GLN A 258 14.42 1.92 28.30
C GLN A 258 13.50 0.69 28.06
N GLN A 259 12.22 0.76 28.39
CA GLN A 259 11.32 -0.40 28.41
C GLN A 259 10.12 -0.29 27.45
N GLU A 260 9.80 0.90 26.94
CA GLU A 260 8.62 1.13 26.09
C GLU A 260 8.82 0.72 24.62
N GLY A 261 10.00 0.23 24.24
CA GLY A 261 10.32 -0.18 22.87
C GLY A 261 10.12 -1.68 22.56
N ASN A 262 9.75 -2.50 23.56
CA ASN A 262 9.86 -3.95 23.47
C ASN A 262 8.54 -4.69 23.23
N HIS A 263 7.43 -3.97 23.10
CA HIS A 263 6.11 -4.56 22.88
C HIS A 263 5.50 -3.97 21.60
N ALA A 264 5.64 -4.72 20.51
CA ALA A 264 4.85 -4.61 19.30
C ALA A 264 4.34 -6.01 18.97
#